data_AF-A0A2A4HH27-F1
#
_entry.id   AF-A0A2A4HH27-F1
#
_cell.length_a   1.000
_cell.length_b   1.000
_cell.length_c   1.000
_cell.angle_alpha   90.00
_cell.angle_beta   90.00
_cell.angle_gamma   90.00
#
_symmetry.space_group_name_H-M   'P 1'
#
loop_
_entity.id
_entity.type
_entity.pdbx_description
1 polymer ?
#
loop_
_entity_poly.entity_id
_entity_poly.type
_entity_poly.pdbx_seq_one_letter_code
_entity_poly.pdbx_strand_id
1 'polypeptide(L)'
;MRRLWFPAALHPGGRQDDGNASQRMDCLAMTLRCLSRALSPLLLTLLTAQFGTAYAAERDGVRDEIARQDLALIQDQLAQIQRIVDRLEGRVGEFDPHTTRVFLDVPRLRRDLEAVAEGIDDVLEPPRLPPRQPAPLAGDYLRERY
;
A
#
# COMPACT_ATOMS: atom_id res chain seq x y z
N MET A 1 -14.04 -36.97 -50.97
CA MET A 1 -13.49 -38.29 -51.35
C MET A 1 -11.98 -38.17 -51.60
N ARG A 2 -11.23 -39.12 -51.05
CA ARG A 2 -9.88 -39.62 -51.42
C ARG A 2 -8.62 -38.79 -51.06
N ARG A 3 -7.95 -39.35 -50.05
CA ARG A 3 -6.51 -39.33 -49.73
C ARG A 3 -5.66 -39.91 -50.87
N LEU A 4 -4.43 -39.41 -51.03
CA LEU A 4 -3.21 -40.07 -51.53
C LEU A 4 -2.04 -39.20 -50.99
N TRP A 5 -1.33 -39.48 -49.88
CA TRP A 5 -0.33 -40.51 -49.57
C TRP A 5 0.62 -40.87 -50.73
N PHE A 6 1.92 -40.56 -50.59
CA PHE A 6 3.10 -41.37 -50.95
C PHE A 6 4.31 -40.91 -50.06
N PRO A 7 5.44 -41.65 -49.95
CA PRO A 7 5.89 -42.25 -48.69
C PRO A 7 7.43 -42.13 -48.47
N ALA A 8 7.97 -43.03 -47.63
CA ALA A 8 9.32 -43.61 -47.64
C ALA A 8 10.37 -43.05 -46.66
N ALA A 9 10.65 -43.87 -45.64
CA ALA A 9 12.00 -44.32 -45.19
C ALA A 9 11.79 -45.03 -43.83
N LEU A 10 11.70 -46.36 -43.76
CA LEU A 10 12.80 -47.33 -43.61
C LEU A 10 13.73 -47.06 -42.40
N HIS A 11 13.62 -47.98 -41.43
CA HIS A 11 14.47 -48.40 -40.26
C HIS A 11 15.98 -48.03 -40.27
N PRO A 12 16.80 -48.19 -39.19
CA PRO A 12 16.56 -48.87 -37.90
C PRO A 12 17.16 -48.22 -36.61
N GLY A 13 16.69 -48.67 -35.44
CA GLY A 13 17.46 -49.01 -34.22
C GLY A 13 18.51 -48.05 -33.61
N GLY A 14 18.29 -47.64 -32.35
CA GLY A 14 19.35 -47.02 -31.54
C GLY A 14 18.95 -46.66 -30.10
N ARG A 15 18.93 -47.66 -29.22
CA ARG A 15 19.40 -47.64 -27.81
C ARG A 15 19.44 -46.28 -27.06
N GLN A 16 18.45 -46.08 -26.20
CA GLN A 16 18.54 -45.76 -24.75
C GLN A 16 19.72 -44.88 -24.25
N ASP A 17 19.41 -43.64 -23.82
CA ASP A 17 20.11 -42.94 -22.72
C ASP A 17 19.29 -41.74 -22.16
N ASP A 18 18.14 -42.01 -21.52
CA ASP A 18 17.25 -40.97 -20.97
C ASP A 18 17.49 -40.65 -19.47
N GLY A 19 18.61 -41.13 -18.89
CA GLY A 19 18.81 -41.14 -17.43
C GLY A 19 19.44 -39.89 -16.79
N ASN A 20 20.13 -39.03 -17.55
CA ASN A 20 21.02 -38.01 -16.98
C ASN A 20 20.43 -36.58 -16.95
N ALA A 21 19.56 -36.22 -17.89
CA ALA A 21 19.04 -34.85 -18.01
C ALA A 21 18.05 -34.47 -16.89
N SER A 22 17.22 -35.43 -16.44
CA SER A 22 16.22 -35.18 -15.39
C SER A 22 16.88 -34.92 -14.03
N GLN A 23 17.99 -35.61 -13.73
CA GLN A 23 18.65 -35.54 -12.42
C GLN A 23 19.40 -34.23 -12.18
N ARG A 24 19.81 -33.51 -13.25
CA ARG A 24 20.53 -32.23 -13.14
C ARG A 24 19.59 -31.05 -12.88
N MET A 25 18.33 -31.10 -13.31
CA MET A 25 17.37 -30.02 -13.09
C MET A 25 16.81 -30.00 -11.66
N ASP A 26 16.66 -31.17 -11.03
CA ASP A 26 16.15 -31.28 -9.66
C ASP A 26 17.15 -30.75 -8.62
N CYS A 27 18.46 -30.89 -8.89
CA CYS A 27 19.52 -30.36 -8.02
C CYS A 27 19.59 -28.82 -7.99
N LEU A 28 19.28 -28.14 -9.11
CA LEU A 28 19.23 -26.68 -9.14
C LEU A 28 17.97 -26.13 -8.45
N ALA A 29 16.85 -26.85 -8.53
CA ALA A 29 15.61 -26.44 -7.88
C ALA A 29 15.68 -26.57 -6.33
N MET A 30 16.51 -27.46 -5.81
CA MET A 30 16.69 -27.65 -4.36
C MET A 30 17.53 -26.55 -3.71
N THR A 31 18.54 -26.01 -4.42
CA THR A 31 19.47 -25.01 -3.86
C THR A 31 18.86 -23.62 -3.75
N LEU A 32 17.95 -23.22 -4.65
CA LEU A 32 17.26 -21.93 -4.56
C LEU A 32 16.24 -21.86 -3.40
N ARG A 33 15.66 -23.00 -2.99
CA ARG A 33 14.65 -23.04 -1.92
C ARG A 33 15.23 -22.80 -0.52
N CYS A 34 16.46 -23.23 -0.26
CA CYS A 34 17.13 -23.00 1.03
C CYS A 34 17.49 -21.52 1.25
N LEU A 35 17.92 -20.80 0.20
CA LEU A 35 18.33 -19.41 0.32
C LEU A 35 17.15 -18.49 0.72
N SER A 36 15.93 -18.81 0.27
CA SER A 36 14.72 -18.03 0.57
C SER A 36 14.29 -18.10 2.05
N ARG A 37 14.64 -19.19 2.76
CA ARG A 37 14.17 -19.43 4.14
C ARG A 37 14.98 -18.70 5.21
N ALA A 38 16.26 -18.42 4.95
CA ALA A 38 17.12 -17.66 5.87
C ALA A 38 16.97 -16.13 5.73
N LEU A 39 16.40 -15.66 4.62
CA LEU A 39 16.13 -14.24 4.36
C LEU A 39 14.93 -13.70 5.17
N SER A 40 13.99 -14.59 5.52
CA SER A 40 12.77 -14.25 6.26
C SER A 40 13.01 -13.75 7.70
N PRO A 41 13.81 -14.41 8.56
CA PRO A 41 14.06 -13.88 9.91
C PRO A 41 14.90 -12.61 9.90
N LEU A 42 15.76 -12.41 8.90
CA LEU A 42 16.61 -11.23 8.77
C LEU A 42 15.80 -10.01 8.34
N LEU A 43 14.78 -10.21 7.50
CA LEU A 43 13.81 -9.18 7.14
C LEU A 43 12.90 -8.82 8.33
N LEU A 44 12.52 -9.80 9.16
CA LEU A 44 11.69 -9.56 10.35
C LEU A 44 12.44 -8.77 11.43
N THR A 45 13.72 -9.06 11.69
CA THR A 45 14.53 -8.30 12.66
C THR A 45 14.83 -6.88 12.17
N LEU A 46 15.08 -6.69 10.87
CA LEU A 46 15.26 -5.36 10.27
C LEU A 46 14.00 -4.49 10.40
N LEU A 47 12.81 -5.10 10.29
CA LEU A 47 11.52 -4.40 10.47
C LEU A 47 11.34 -3.93 11.92
N THR A 48 11.74 -4.73 12.92
CA THR A 48 11.61 -4.36 14.34
C THR A 48 12.58 -3.27 14.79
N ALA A 49 13.72 -3.11 14.10
CA ALA A 49 14.69 -2.05 14.40
C ALA A 49 14.20 -0.64 14.01
N GLN A 50 13.22 -0.53 13.10
CA GLN A 50 12.60 0.76 12.73
C GLN A 50 11.64 1.29 13.80
N PHE A 51 11.15 0.43 14.69
CA PHE A 51 10.35 0.81 15.86
C PHE A 51 11.24 1.14 17.08
N GLY A 52 12.52 1.41 16.83
CA GLY A 52 13.49 1.82 17.84
C GLY A 52 13.18 3.23 18.35
N THR A 53 12.74 3.28 19.60
CA THR A 53 13.07 4.33 20.58
C THR A 53 12.55 5.73 20.25
N ALA A 54 11.34 6.02 20.75
CA ALA A 54 10.86 7.39 20.92
C ALA A 54 11.72 8.10 21.96
N TYR A 55 12.67 8.93 21.50
CA TYR A 55 13.32 9.93 22.32
C TYR A 55 12.99 11.34 21.80
N ALA A 56 12.25 12.04 22.66
CA ALA A 56 12.30 13.47 23.01
C ALA A 56 12.01 14.54 21.94
N ALA A 57 10.72 14.87 21.84
CA ALA A 57 10.10 16.21 21.80
C ALA A 57 10.47 17.25 20.73
N GLU A 58 11.70 17.33 20.21
CA GLU A 58 12.07 18.37 19.23
C GLU A 58 11.88 17.91 17.77
N ARG A 59 11.99 16.60 17.52
CA ARG A 59 11.62 16.00 16.22
C ARG A 59 10.12 15.91 15.98
N ASP A 60 9.32 16.12 17.02
CA ASP A 60 7.86 16.00 16.96
C ASP A 60 7.26 17.13 16.10
N GLY A 61 7.73 18.38 16.28
CA GLY A 61 7.21 19.52 15.51
C GLY A 61 7.49 19.45 14.00
N VAL A 62 8.70 19.02 13.59
CA VAL A 62 9.03 18.88 12.16
C VAL A 62 8.28 17.69 11.53
N ARG A 63 8.14 16.59 12.27
CA ARG A 63 7.39 15.41 11.80
C ARG A 63 5.89 15.69 11.70
N ASP A 64 5.36 16.48 12.64
CA ASP A 64 3.97 16.96 12.63
C ASP A 64 3.72 17.90 11.45
N GLU A 65 4.65 18.81 11.15
CA GLU A 65 4.52 19.70 9.98
C GLU A 65 4.51 18.90 8.66
N ILE A 66 5.41 17.92 8.51
CA ILE A 66 5.44 17.04 7.33
C ILE A 66 4.13 16.24 7.23
N ALA A 67 3.63 15.70 8.36
CA ALA A 67 2.38 14.95 8.39
C ALA A 67 1.17 15.82 8.02
N ARG A 68 1.13 17.08 8.47
CA ARG A 68 0.09 18.05 8.09
C ARG A 68 0.16 18.39 6.61
N GLN A 69 1.36 18.56 6.05
CA GLN A 69 1.55 18.80 4.63
C GLN A 69 1.05 17.62 3.79
N ASP A 70 1.36 16.39 4.20
CA ASP A 70 0.89 15.18 3.52
C ASP A 70 -0.65 15.06 3.60
N LEU A 71 -1.24 15.36 4.77
CA LEU A 71 -2.70 15.39 4.94
C LEU A 71 -3.37 16.45 4.05
N ALA A 72 -2.79 17.63 3.91
CA ALA A 72 -3.30 18.66 3.01
C ALA A 72 -3.25 18.21 1.54
N LEU A 73 -2.19 17.48 1.14
CA LEU A 73 -2.09 16.89 -0.20
C LEU A 73 -3.16 15.82 -0.42
N ILE A 74 -3.38 14.95 0.57
CA ILE A 74 -4.44 13.94 0.54
C ILE A 74 -5.81 14.59 0.39
N GLN A 75 -6.04 15.74 1.04
CA GLN A 75 -7.29 16.47 0.95
C GLN A 75 -7.56 17.01 -0.45
N ASP A 76 -6.55 17.56 -1.14
CA ASP A 76 -6.70 17.96 -2.55
C ASP A 76 -7.00 16.75 -3.45
N GLN A 77 -6.35 15.61 -3.21
CA GLN A 77 -6.64 14.37 -3.93
C GLN A 77 -8.08 13.89 -3.69
N LEU A 78 -8.57 13.95 -2.46
CA LEU A 78 -9.98 13.68 -2.12
C LEU A 78 -10.93 14.61 -2.89
N ALA A 79 -10.63 15.91 -2.97
CA ALA A 79 -11.42 16.86 -3.75
C ALA A 79 -11.40 16.56 -5.25
N GLN A 80 -10.30 16.03 -5.79
CA GLN A 80 -10.23 15.55 -7.17
C GLN A 80 -11.12 14.30 -7.38
N ILE A 81 -11.10 13.36 -6.44
CA ILE A 81 -11.92 12.14 -6.49
C ILE A 81 -13.41 12.50 -6.39
N GLN A 82 -13.79 13.39 -5.48
CA GLN A 82 -15.19 13.85 -5.34
C GLN A 82 -15.71 14.41 -6.68
N ARG A 83 -14.94 15.26 -7.36
CA ARG A 83 -15.32 15.76 -8.70
C ARG A 83 -15.49 14.66 -9.75
N ILE A 84 -14.76 13.55 -9.64
CA ILE A 84 -14.93 12.39 -10.53
C ILE A 84 -16.23 11.65 -10.18
N VAL A 85 -16.51 11.48 -8.89
CA VAL A 85 -17.73 10.85 -8.37
C VAL A 85 -18.97 11.64 -8.76
N ASP A 86 -18.94 12.97 -8.68
CA ASP A 86 -20.04 13.85 -9.12
C ASP A 86 -20.36 13.65 -10.61
N ARG A 87 -19.33 13.52 -11.45
CA ARG A 87 -19.50 13.20 -12.89
C ARG A 87 -19.98 11.78 -13.13
N LEU A 88 -19.76 10.86 -12.18
CA LEU A 88 -20.26 9.50 -12.28
C LEU A 88 -21.75 9.44 -11.93
N GLU A 89 -22.22 10.24 -10.97
CA GLU A 89 -23.63 10.32 -10.58
C GLU A 89 -24.54 10.58 -11.79
N GLY A 90 -24.12 11.49 -12.70
CA GLY A 90 -24.84 11.77 -13.94
C GLY A 90 -24.90 10.60 -14.96
N ARG A 91 -24.06 9.57 -14.80
CA ARG A 91 -23.99 8.39 -15.69
C ARG A 91 -24.59 7.13 -15.09
N VAL A 92 -24.97 7.13 -13.81
CA VAL A 92 -25.55 5.94 -13.14
C VAL A 92 -26.83 5.45 -13.81
N GLY A 93 -27.58 6.33 -14.48
CA GLY A 93 -28.78 5.96 -15.25
C GLY A 93 -28.53 5.40 -16.65
N GLU A 94 -27.28 5.38 -17.14
CA GLU A 94 -26.93 4.94 -18.50
C GLU A 94 -26.57 3.44 -18.57
N PHE A 95 -26.41 2.78 -17.42
CA PHE A 95 -26.00 1.38 -17.37
C PHE A 95 -27.15 0.43 -17.71
N ASP A 96 -26.94 -0.46 -18.68
CA ASP A 96 -27.89 -1.49 -19.05
C ASP A 96 -27.92 -2.63 -17.99
N PRO A 97 -29.09 -2.89 -17.36
CA PRO A 97 -29.25 -3.93 -16.34
C PRO A 97 -28.95 -5.36 -16.85
N HIS A 98 -29.05 -5.60 -18.15
CA HIS A 98 -28.82 -6.92 -18.74
C HIS A 98 -27.34 -7.24 -18.93
N THR A 99 -26.49 -6.22 -19.07
CA THR A 99 -25.05 -6.36 -19.28
C THR A 99 -24.23 -6.09 -18.01
N THR A 100 -24.75 -5.26 -17.10
CA THR A 100 -24.03 -4.85 -15.88
C THR A 100 -24.62 -5.51 -14.63
N ARG A 101 -23.85 -6.40 -14.00
CA ARG A 101 -24.29 -7.14 -12.80
C ARG A 101 -23.84 -6.53 -11.47
N VAL A 102 -22.92 -5.56 -11.50
CA VAL A 102 -22.37 -4.90 -10.31
C VAL A 102 -22.47 -3.40 -10.51
N PHE A 103 -23.09 -2.71 -9.56
CA PHE A 103 -23.26 -1.26 -9.56
C PHE A 103 -22.49 -0.64 -8.41
N LEU A 104 -21.85 0.50 -8.66
CA LEU A 104 -21.26 1.31 -7.61
C LEU A 104 -22.35 2.16 -6.97
N ASP A 105 -22.50 2.07 -5.66
CA ASP A 105 -23.38 2.94 -4.88
C ASP A 105 -22.73 4.32 -4.74
N VAL A 106 -22.92 5.16 -5.76
CA VAL A 106 -22.35 6.51 -5.84
C VAL A 106 -22.79 7.40 -4.66
N PRO A 107 -24.08 7.42 -4.24
CA PRO A 107 -24.49 8.17 -3.06
C PRO A 107 -23.79 7.75 -1.78
N ARG A 108 -23.54 6.45 -1.59
CA ARG A 108 -22.79 5.96 -0.43
C ARG A 108 -21.32 6.36 -0.49
N LEU A 109 -20.67 6.16 -1.64
CA LEU A 109 -19.28 6.57 -1.83
C LEU A 109 -19.07 8.06 -1.56
N ARG A 110 -19.99 8.93 -2.00
CA ARG A 110 -19.92 10.36 -1.72
C ARG A 110 -19.90 10.66 -0.23
N ARG A 111 -20.82 10.07 0.55
CA ARG A 111 -20.86 10.25 2.01
C ARG A 111 -19.58 9.77 2.68
N ASP A 112 -19.03 8.65 2.23
CA ASP A 112 -17.79 8.11 2.79
C ASP A 112 -16.61 9.05 2.51
N LEU A 113 -16.53 9.66 1.31
CA LEU A 113 -15.52 10.65 0.97
C LEU A 113 -15.67 11.96 1.75
N GLU A 114 -16.91 12.41 1.99
CA GLU A 114 -17.21 13.57 2.83
C GLU A 114 -16.75 13.33 4.28
N ALA A 115 -17.08 12.17 4.85
CA ALA A 115 -16.69 11.82 6.22
C ALA A 115 -15.16 11.73 6.40
N VAL A 116 -14.45 11.21 5.40
CA VAL A 116 -12.97 11.20 5.42
C VAL A 116 -12.40 12.62 5.32
N ALA A 117 -12.97 13.47 4.46
CA ALA A 117 -12.53 14.86 4.34
C ALA A 117 -12.72 15.64 5.65
N GLU A 118 -13.89 15.51 6.27
CA GLU A 118 -14.20 16.12 7.58
C GLU A 118 -13.23 15.64 8.68
N GLY A 119 -12.94 14.33 8.73
CA GLY A 119 -11.97 13.80 9.69
C GLY A 119 -10.54 14.31 9.48
N ILE A 120 -10.16 14.66 8.25
CA ILE A 120 -8.86 15.28 7.96
C ILE A 120 -8.87 16.75 8.40
N ASP A 121 -9.95 17.48 8.13
CA ASP A 121 -10.13 18.87 8.58
C ASP A 121 -10.02 18.99 10.10
N ASP A 122 -10.65 18.09 10.85
CA ASP A 122 -10.56 18.07 12.32
C ASP A 122 -9.12 17.93 12.85
N VAL A 123 -8.25 17.25 12.10
CA VAL A 123 -6.83 17.08 12.46
C VAL A 123 -6.01 18.30 12.05
N LEU A 124 -6.30 18.90 10.90
CA LEU A 124 -5.59 20.07 10.39
C LEU A 124 -5.99 21.36 11.12
N GLU A 125 -7.25 21.45 11.56
CA GLU A 125 -7.83 22.59 12.27
C GLU A 125 -8.30 22.20 13.68
N PRO A 126 -7.41 21.71 14.56
CA PRO A 126 -7.82 21.22 15.86
C PRO A 126 -8.42 22.37 16.71
N PRO A 127 -9.46 22.09 17.50
CA PRO A 127 -10.07 23.08 18.37
C PRO A 127 -9.03 23.78 19.26
N ARG A 128 -9.02 25.12 19.23
CA ARG A 128 -8.16 25.94 20.08
C ARG A 128 -8.60 25.77 21.54
N LEU A 129 -7.84 25.02 22.32
CA LEU A 129 -8.05 24.95 23.76
C LEU A 129 -7.69 26.29 24.42
N PRO A 130 -8.37 26.66 25.53
CA PRO A 130 -7.97 27.82 26.31
C PRO A 130 -6.50 27.67 26.77
N PRO A 131 -5.78 28.80 26.96
CA PRO A 131 -4.43 28.76 27.46
C PRO A 131 -4.35 27.94 28.74
N ARG A 132 -3.44 26.96 28.80
CA ARG A 132 -3.15 26.26 30.05
C ARG A 132 -2.71 27.30 31.07
N GLN A 133 -3.29 27.32 32.26
CA GLN A 133 -2.75 28.10 33.36
C GLN A 133 -1.50 27.37 33.86
N PRO A 134 -0.27 27.89 33.62
CA PRO A 134 0.92 27.22 34.09
C PRO A 134 0.92 27.21 35.62
N ALA A 135 1.28 26.07 36.22
CA ALA A 135 1.54 26.02 37.64
C ALA A 135 2.71 26.97 37.98
N PRO A 136 2.72 27.58 39.18
CA PRO A 136 3.85 28.40 39.61
C PRO A 136 5.16 27.63 39.43
N LEU A 137 6.13 28.22 38.72
CA LEU A 137 7.44 27.61 38.60
C LEU A 137 8.07 27.54 39.99
N ALA A 138 8.33 26.33 40.49
CA ALA A 138 9.06 26.12 41.72
C ALA A 138 10.56 26.34 41.45
N GLY A 139 11.07 27.55 41.70
CA GLY A 139 12.50 27.87 41.60
C GLY A 139 12.78 29.35 41.31
N ASP A 140 14.03 29.77 41.55
CA ASP A 140 14.53 31.14 41.33
C ASP A 140 14.77 31.44 39.82
N TYR A 141 13.83 31.07 38.93
CA TYR A 141 13.96 31.25 37.48
C TYR A 141 13.77 32.70 37.01
N LEU A 142 13.22 33.58 37.86
CA LEU A 142 13.00 35.00 37.55
C LEU A 142 14.17 35.90 37.97
N ARG A 143 15.29 35.32 38.41
CA ARG A 143 16.40 36.08 38.98
C ARG A 143 17.52 36.30 37.98
N GLU A 144 17.22 36.94 36.84
CA GLU A 144 18.25 37.62 36.07
C GLU A 144 18.47 39.01 36.68
N ARG A 145 19.52 39.13 37.49
CA ARG A 145 20.05 40.43 37.92
C ARG A 145 20.77 41.07 36.73
N TYR A 146 20.20 42.15 36.19
CA TYR A 146 20.94 43.19 35.49
C TYR A 146 21.65 44.11 36.48
#